data_AF-A0A1V4A5I3-F1
#
_entry.id   AF-A0A1V4A5I3-F1
#
_cell.length_a   1.000
_cell.length_b   1.000
_cell.length_c   1.000
_cell.angle_alpha   90.00
_cell.angle_beta   90.00
_cell.angle_gamma   90.00
#
_symmetry.space_group_name_H-M   'P 1'
#
loop_
_entity.id
_entity.type
_entity.pdbx_description
1 polymer ?
#
loop_
_entity_poly.entity_id
_entity_poly.type
_entity_poly.pdbx_seq_one_letter_code
_entity_poly.pdbx_strand_id
1 'polypeptide(L)'
;MIVIGAGAEQSVDPAEDELGRDRIGYGPTMSPMALYDATHGTWHLGERAHRERFALITHDERGVLAVAIDRIEPAPASPGRQSSGRSVIHGQILANGHPIYDAHVGARSPIARQRNPIGYFDAPEERTVCACGCGEEIPVGKHFASGHDQTALHERVRQLGGVVDFIAWFDRVHGNWPDINVIYEPVNLKDGTPTGAPARARHRLGCDHFYLDEDGRVINRPRLASAEEMTSLRPCRTCQNVSAKASARQ
;
A
#
# COMPACT_ATOMS: atom_id res chain seq x y z
N MET A 1 -3.33 -17.04 1.31
CA MET A 1 -2.48 -18.00 0.58
C MET A 1 -3.07 -18.33 -0.80
N ILE A 2 -2.22 -18.52 -1.81
CA ILE A 2 -2.59 -19.07 -3.12
C ILE A 2 -2.71 -20.59 -3.01
N VAL A 3 -3.73 -21.21 -3.59
CA VAL A 3 -3.84 -22.68 -3.68
C VAL A 3 -3.82 -23.08 -5.15
N ILE A 4 -2.94 -24.01 -5.50
CA ILE A 4 -2.68 -24.43 -6.89
C ILE A 4 -2.99 -25.92 -7.03
N GLY A 5 -3.92 -26.28 -7.91
CA GLY A 5 -4.23 -27.66 -8.25
C GLY A 5 -3.27 -28.22 -9.29
N ALA A 6 -2.47 -29.21 -8.92
CA ALA A 6 -1.58 -29.95 -9.80
C ALA A 6 -2.24 -31.22 -10.35
N GLY A 7 -2.07 -31.47 -11.64
CA GLY A 7 -2.39 -32.75 -12.27
C GLY A 7 -1.42 -33.86 -11.87
N ALA A 8 -1.64 -35.07 -12.37
CA ALA A 8 -0.67 -36.15 -12.27
C ALA A 8 0.61 -35.81 -13.06
N GLU A 9 1.74 -36.42 -12.70
CA GLU A 9 3.01 -36.26 -13.41
C GLU A 9 2.84 -36.57 -14.91
N GLN A 10 3.34 -35.66 -15.73
CA GLN A 10 3.34 -35.78 -17.18
C GLN A 10 4.69 -35.27 -17.73
N SER A 11 5.27 -36.00 -18.66
CA SER A 11 6.42 -35.51 -19.44
C SER A 11 5.96 -34.41 -20.40
N VAL A 12 6.78 -33.38 -20.55
CA VAL A 12 6.57 -32.29 -21.50
C VAL A 12 7.85 -32.05 -22.29
N ASP A 13 7.72 -31.46 -23.48
CA ASP A 13 8.88 -31.06 -24.27
C ASP A 13 9.46 -29.75 -23.70
N PRO A 14 10.73 -29.74 -23.23
CA PRO A 14 11.38 -28.53 -22.74
C PRO A 14 11.41 -27.38 -23.75
N ALA A 15 11.35 -27.67 -25.06
CA ALA A 15 11.31 -26.63 -26.08
C ALA A 15 9.94 -25.91 -26.16
N GLU A 16 8.87 -26.56 -25.72
CA GLU A 16 7.51 -26.03 -25.73
C GLU A 16 7.06 -25.48 -24.37
N ASP A 17 7.67 -25.94 -23.28
CA ASP A 17 7.40 -25.43 -21.94
C ASP A 17 8.03 -24.06 -21.70
N GLU A 18 7.24 -23.09 -21.21
CA GLU A 18 7.70 -21.71 -20.97
C GLU A 18 8.84 -21.62 -19.96
N LEU A 19 9.05 -22.64 -19.13
CA LEU A 19 10.10 -22.70 -18.12
C LEU A 19 11.18 -23.73 -18.45
N GLY A 20 11.14 -24.35 -19.63
CA GLY A 20 12.14 -25.32 -20.08
C GLY A 20 12.13 -26.63 -19.30
N ARG A 21 10.99 -27.00 -18.70
CA ARG A 21 10.87 -28.22 -17.88
C ARG A 21 10.72 -29.47 -18.74
N ASP A 22 11.14 -30.61 -18.20
CA ASP A 22 10.95 -31.93 -18.80
C ASP A 22 9.69 -32.65 -18.29
N ARG A 23 9.08 -32.12 -17.22
CA ARG A 23 7.90 -32.68 -16.57
C ARG A 23 7.07 -31.60 -15.89
N ILE A 24 5.80 -31.90 -15.71
CA ILE A 24 4.85 -31.10 -14.92
C ILE A 24 4.01 -32.00 -14.01
N GLY A 25 3.38 -31.41 -12.99
CA GLY A 25 2.43 -32.11 -12.13
C GLY A 25 3.08 -32.83 -10.96
N TYR A 26 2.31 -33.70 -10.31
CA TYR A 26 2.71 -34.42 -9.09
C TYR A 26 2.96 -35.90 -9.35
N GLY A 27 4.12 -36.39 -8.91
CA GLY A 27 4.43 -37.82 -8.80
C GLY A 27 4.70 -38.20 -7.34
N PRO A 28 4.20 -39.34 -6.84
CA PRO A 28 4.30 -39.70 -5.42
C PRO A 28 5.72 -40.00 -4.94
N THR A 29 6.65 -40.27 -5.85
CA THR A 29 8.06 -40.55 -5.56
C THR A 29 8.98 -39.35 -5.77
N MET A 30 8.43 -38.19 -6.15
CA MET A 30 9.24 -36.98 -6.34
C MET A 30 9.82 -36.51 -5.00
N SER A 31 11.07 -36.04 -5.03
CA SER A 31 11.60 -35.25 -3.93
C SER A 31 10.86 -33.90 -3.85
N PRO A 32 10.87 -33.21 -2.69
CA PRO A 32 10.25 -31.89 -2.58
C PRO A 32 10.77 -30.89 -3.62
N MET A 33 12.07 -30.94 -3.94
CA MET A 33 12.67 -30.08 -4.97
C MET A 33 12.16 -30.45 -6.37
N ALA A 34 12.14 -31.73 -6.73
CA ALA A 34 11.61 -32.16 -8.02
C ALA A 34 10.12 -31.82 -8.17
N LEU A 35 9.35 -31.94 -7.08
CA LEU A 35 7.96 -31.53 -7.05
C LEU A 35 7.82 -30.01 -7.19
N TYR A 36 8.64 -29.24 -6.50
CA TYR A 36 8.69 -27.79 -6.65
C TYR A 36 8.96 -27.41 -8.10
N ASP A 37 10.00 -27.96 -8.74
CA ASP A 37 10.33 -27.67 -10.14
C ASP A 37 9.20 -28.07 -11.10
N ALA A 38 8.58 -29.24 -10.89
CA ALA A 38 7.48 -29.73 -11.72
C ALA A 38 6.17 -28.93 -11.56
N THR A 39 5.95 -28.31 -10.40
CA THR A 39 4.70 -27.59 -10.07
C THR A 39 4.85 -26.07 -10.03
N HIS A 40 6.09 -25.58 -10.07
CA HIS A 40 6.49 -24.20 -10.37
C HIS A 40 6.19 -23.92 -11.85
N GLY A 41 4.90 -23.76 -12.17
CA GLY A 41 4.41 -23.44 -13.51
C GLY A 41 4.26 -21.94 -13.75
N THR A 42 3.73 -21.61 -14.93
CA THR A 42 3.31 -20.26 -15.29
C THR A 42 1.81 -20.13 -15.10
N TRP A 43 1.32 -19.02 -14.55
CA TRP A 43 -0.08 -18.87 -14.16
C TRP A 43 -0.63 -17.51 -14.56
N HIS A 44 -1.92 -17.45 -14.89
CA HIS A 44 -2.61 -16.16 -14.94
C HIS A 44 -2.99 -15.76 -13.52
N LEU A 45 -2.27 -14.78 -12.98
CA LEU A 45 -2.45 -14.28 -11.63
C LEU A 45 -3.14 -12.92 -11.66
N GLY A 46 -4.08 -12.71 -10.74
CA GLY A 46 -4.72 -11.40 -10.55
C GLY A 46 -4.00 -10.59 -9.47
N GLU A 47 -4.40 -9.33 -9.32
CA GLU A 47 -3.92 -8.36 -8.29
C GLU A 47 -3.74 -8.97 -6.89
N ARG A 48 -4.66 -9.85 -6.48
CA ARG A 48 -4.61 -10.49 -5.16
C ARG A 48 -3.34 -11.31 -4.95
N ALA A 49 -2.86 -12.03 -5.97
CA ALA A 49 -1.70 -12.91 -5.86
C ALA A 49 -0.45 -12.18 -5.35
N HIS A 50 -0.28 -10.90 -5.70
CA HIS A 50 0.87 -10.09 -5.28
C HIS A 50 0.84 -9.71 -3.79
N ARG A 51 -0.27 -9.97 -3.09
CA ARG A 51 -0.40 -9.75 -1.63
C ARG A 51 -0.23 -11.03 -0.83
N GLU A 52 -0.24 -12.18 -1.50
CA GLU A 52 -0.16 -13.48 -0.86
C GLU A 52 1.29 -13.81 -0.52
N ARG A 53 1.49 -14.42 0.65
CA ARG A 53 2.83 -14.76 1.16
C ARG A 53 3.17 -16.23 1.04
N PHE A 54 2.18 -17.06 0.76
CA PHE A 54 2.32 -18.49 0.67
C PHE A 54 1.58 -19.04 -0.54
N ALA A 55 2.08 -20.16 -1.06
CA ALA A 55 1.40 -21.00 -2.04
C ALA A 55 1.32 -22.44 -1.51
N LEU A 56 0.15 -23.05 -1.65
CA LEU A 56 -0.09 -24.47 -1.38
C LEU A 56 -0.36 -25.18 -2.70
N ILE A 57 0.48 -26.15 -3.05
CA ILE A 57 0.22 -27.06 -4.16
C ILE A 57 -0.63 -28.22 -3.63
N THR A 58 -1.68 -28.55 -4.36
CA THR A 58 -2.59 -29.64 -4.05
C THR A 58 -2.63 -30.63 -5.20
N HIS A 59 -2.76 -31.92 -4.89
CA HIS A 59 -3.03 -32.97 -5.86
C HIS A 59 -4.08 -33.90 -5.27
N ASP A 60 -5.07 -34.29 -6.07
CA ASP A 60 -6.18 -35.16 -5.65
C ASP A 60 -6.81 -34.75 -4.30
N GLU A 61 -7.16 -33.47 -4.18
CA GLU A 61 -7.71 -32.85 -2.96
C GLU A 61 -6.81 -32.90 -1.72
N ARG A 62 -5.50 -33.12 -1.86
CA ARG A 62 -4.55 -33.09 -0.73
C ARG A 62 -3.43 -32.10 -0.96
N GLY A 63 -2.99 -31.41 0.09
CA GLY A 63 -1.78 -30.59 0.03
C GLY A 63 -0.54 -31.46 -0.13
N VAL A 64 0.32 -31.15 -1.11
CA VAL A 64 1.53 -31.92 -1.42
C VAL A 64 2.80 -31.11 -1.27
N LEU A 65 2.71 -29.78 -1.35
CA LEU A 65 3.84 -28.88 -1.17
C LEU A 65 3.34 -27.52 -0.66
N ALA A 66 4.05 -26.92 0.28
CA ALA A 66 3.83 -25.54 0.70
C ALA A 66 5.09 -24.71 0.44
N VAL A 67 4.89 -23.48 0.00
CA VAL A 67 5.96 -22.58 -0.45
C VAL A 67 5.74 -21.20 0.18
N ALA A 68 6.78 -20.62 0.76
CA ALA A 68 6.83 -19.19 1.09
C ALA A 68 7.20 -18.41 -0.17
N ILE A 69 6.33 -17.48 -0.58
CA ILE A 69 6.51 -16.70 -1.80
C ILE A 69 7.57 -15.62 -1.54
N ASP A 70 8.64 -15.66 -2.31
CA ASP A 70 9.69 -14.64 -2.31
C ASP A 70 9.33 -13.51 -3.28
N ARG A 71 8.87 -13.88 -4.49
CA ARG A 71 8.49 -12.93 -5.54
C ARG A 71 7.62 -13.58 -6.61
N ILE A 72 6.93 -12.73 -7.37
CA ILE A 72 6.13 -13.11 -8.53
C ILE A 72 6.61 -12.27 -9.72
N GLU A 73 7.04 -12.91 -10.79
CA GLU A 73 7.60 -12.25 -11.97
C GLU A 73 6.87 -12.69 -13.25
N PRO A 74 6.84 -11.86 -14.31
CA PRO A 74 6.37 -12.30 -15.61
C PRO A 74 7.12 -13.55 -16.09
N ALA A 75 6.40 -14.51 -16.67
CA ALA A 75 7.01 -15.66 -17.30
C ALA A 75 7.95 -15.20 -18.43
N PRO A 76 9.11 -15.86 -18.59
CA PRO A 76 10.05 -15.50 -19.65
C PRO A 76 9.37 -15.64 -21.01
N ALA A 77 9.59 -14.66 -21.88
CA ALA A 77 9.15 -14.78 -23.27
C ALA A 77 10.03 -15.84 -23.97
N SER A 78 9.42 -16.87 -24.54
CA SER A 78 10.15 -17.78 -25.42
C SER A 78 10.65 -17.01 -26.65
N PRO A 79 11.88 -17.26 -27.14
CA PRO A 79 12.40 -16.59 -28.34
C PRO A 79 11.42 -16.71 -29.51
N GLY A 80 10.98 -15.57 -30.06
CA GLY A 80 10.03 -15.52 -31.17
C GLY A 80 8.55 -15.68 -30.82
N ARG A 81 8.18 -15.78 -29.53
CA ARG A 81 6.77 -15.74 -29.06
C ARG A 81 6.47 -14.44 -28.32
N GLN A 82 5.25 -13.94 -28.47
CA GLN A 82 4.73 -12.87 -27.61
C GLN A 82 4.61 -13.39 -26.17
N SER A 83 4.78 -12.50 -25.19
CA SER A 83 4.53 -12.82 -23.79
C SER A 83 3.11 -13.37 -23.62
N SER A 84 2.98 -14.48 -22.90
CA SER A 84 1.67 -15.07 -22.61
C SER A 84 0.88 -14.29 -21.55
N GLY A 85 1.46 -13.25 -20.94
CA GLY A 85 0.84 -12.53 -19.82
C GLY A 85 0.70 -13.38 -18.57
N ARG A 86 1.42 -14.50 -18.48
CA ARG A 86 1.49 -15.37 -17.31
C ARG A 86 2.63 -14.96 -16.40
N SER A 87 2.57 -15.37 -15.16
CA SER A 87 3.57 -15.11 -14.12
C SER A 87 4.04 -16.38 -13.46
N VAL A 88 5.25 -16.33 -12.92
CA VAL A 88 5.92 -17.39 -12.19
C VAL A 88 6.00 -17.00 -10.73
N ILE A 89 5.74 -17.95 -9.83
CA ILE A 89 5.84 -17.76 -8.38
C ILE A 89 7.17 -18.38 -7.96
N HIS A 90 8.08 -17.57 -7.43
CA HIS A 90 9.33 -18.03 -6.86
C HIS A 90 9.26 -18.00 -5.34
N GLY A 91 9.82 -19.01 -4.69
CA GLY A 91 9.78 -19.12 -3.24
C GLY A 91 10.66 -20.21 -2.65
N GLN A 92 10.59 -20.31 -1.33
CA GLN A 92 11.24 -21.34 -0.53
C GLN A 92 10.25 -22.44 -0.16
N ILE A 93 10.64 -23.71 -0.31
CA ILE A 93 9.85 -24.84 0.15
C ILE A 93 9.77 -24.79 1.68
N LEU A 94 8.55 -24.82 2.22
CA LEU A 94 8.32 -24.93 3.64
C LEU A 94 8.49 -26.38 4.11
N ALA A 95 9.00 -26.55 5.31
CA ALA A 95 9.24 -27.84 5.94
C ALA A 95 8.47 -27.97 7.26
N ASN A 96 8.52 -29.17 7.85
CA ASN A 96 7.94 -29.45 9.16
C ASN A 96 8.39 -28.45 10.22
N GLY A 97 7.45 -28.02 11.07
CA GLY A 97 7.63 -26.96 12.07
C GLY A 97 7.18 -25.57 11.61
N HIS A 98 6.91 -25.39 10.30
CA HIS A 98 6.28 -24.16 9.82
C HIS A 98 4.75 -24.27 9.90
N PRO A 99 4.02 -23.30 10.48
CA PRO A 99 2.56 -23.40 10.70
C PRO A 99 1.75 -23.74 9.43
N ILE A 100 2.08 -23.11 8.30
CA ILE A 100 1.42 -23.41 7.01
C ILE A 100 1.72 -24.82 6.52
N TYR A 101 2.95 -25.32 6.70
CA TYR A 101 3.29 -26.68 6.30
C TYR A 101 2.52 -27.69 7.16
N ASP A 102 2.61 -27.53 8.48
CA ASP A 102 2.04 -28.47 9.45
C ASP A 102 0.50 -28.54 9.37
N ALA A 103 -0.15 -27.42 9.00
CA ALA A 103 -1.60 -27.37 8.85
C ALA A 103 -2.09 -27.94 7.51
N HIS A 104 -1.35 -27.74 6.41
CA HIS A 104 -1.89 -27.93 5.06
C HIS A 104 -1.24 -29.06 4.24
N VAL A 105 0.02 -29.42 4.49
CA VAL A 105 0.68 -30.51 3.74
C VAL A 105 0.23 -31.86 4.29
N GLY A 106 -0.24 -32.74 3.40
CA GLY A 106 -0.86 -34.03 3.73
C GLY A 106 -2.35 -33.94 4.10
N ALA A 107 -2.82 -32.75 4.50
CA ALA A 107 -4.22 -32.48 4.80
C ALA A 107 -5.07 -32.38 3.53
N ARG A 108 -6.40 -32.39 3.71
CA ARG A 108 -7.33 -32.11 2.61
C ARG A 108 -7.17 -30.65 2.17
N SER A 109 -7.24 -30.40 0.86
CA SER A 109 -7.27 -29.07 0.27
C SER A 109 -8.31 -28.19 0.98
N PRO A 110 -7.95 -26.96 1.39
CA PRO A 110 -8.87 -26.06 2.08
C PRO A 110 -9.91 -25.44 1.14
N ILE A 111 -9.75 -25.62 -0.17
CA ILE A 111 -10.71 -25.19 -1.20
C ILE A 111 -11.23 -26.39 -2.00
N ALA A 112 -12.46 -26.27 -2.49
CA ALA A 112 -13.06 -27.26 -3.39
C ALA A 112 -12.34 -27.27 -4.76
N ARG A 113 -12.37 -28.43 -5.43
CA ARG A 113 -11.83 -28.59 -6.78
C ARG A 113 -12.54 -27.63 -7.74
N GLN A 114 -11.76 -26.96 -8.57
CA GLN A 114 -12.23 -25.93 -9.48
C GLN A 114 -11.59 -26.08 -10.86
N ARG A 115 -12.24 -25.52 -11.89
CA ARG A 115 -11.77 -25.60 -13.28
C ARG A 115 -10.49 -24.78 -13.49
N ASN A 116 -10.37 -23.64 -12.82
CA ASN A 116 -9.13 -22.89 -12.75
C ASN A 116 -8.22 -23.55 -11.71
N PRO A 117 -6.97 -23.92 -12.03
CA PRO A 117 -6.06 -24.49 -11.05
C PRO A 117 -5.69 -23.50 -9.92
N ILE A 118 -5.91 -22.19 -10.11
CA ILE A 118 -5.62 -21.17 -9.10
C ILE A 118 -6.86 -20.83 -8.27
N GLY A 119 -6.74 -20.98 -6.95
CA GLY A 119 -7.69 -20.50 -5.96
C GLY A 119 -7.00 -19.74 -4.82
N TYR A 120 -7.79 -19.23 -3.89
CA TYR A 120 -7.28 -18.46 -2.74
C TYR A 120 -7.93 -18.95 -1.46
N PHE A 121 -7.15 -18.97 -0.38
CA PHE A 121 -7.60 -19.36 0.94
C PHE A 121 -6.99 -18.41 1.99
N ASP A 122 -7.84 -17.88 2.87
CA ASP A 122 -7.40 -17.03 3.98
C ASP A 122 -6.94 -17.93 5.13
N ALA A 123 -5.69 -18.37 5.06
CA ALA A 123 -5.13 -19.32 6.02
C ALA A 123 -5.02 -18.68 7.42
N PRO A 124 -5.68 -19.24 8.45
CA PRO A 124 -5.64 -18.69 9.82
C PRO A 124 -4.24 -18.72 10.44
N GLU A 125 -3.37 -19.59 9.94
CA GLU A 125 -1.98 -19.73 10.38
C GLU A 125 -1.09 -18.60 9.86
N GLU A 126 -1.54 -17.82 8.88
CA GLU A 126 -0.76 -16.71 8.38
C GLU A 126 -0.67 -15.58 9.42
N ARG A 127 0.57 -15.27 9.78
CA ARG A 127 0.91 -14.22 10.73
C ARG A 127 1.72 -13.13 10.07
N THR A 128 1.37 -11.87 10.30
CA THR A 128 2.20 -10.69 9.98
C THR A 128 2.75 -10.09 11.27
N VAL A 129 3.76 -9.23 11.16
CA VAL A 129 4.28 -8.50 12.32
C VAL A 129 3.46 -7.26 12.60
N CYS A 130 3.26 -6.95 13.88
CA CYS A 130 2.55 -5.77 14.33
C CYS A 130 3.27 -4.49 13.88
N ALA A 131 2.55 -3.61 13.19
CA ALA A 131 3.07 -2.36 12.63
C ALA A 131 3.53 -1.33 13.68
N CYS A 132 3.25 -1.54 14.97
CA CYS A 132 3.83 -0.71 16.03
C CYS A 132 5.36 -0.90 16.17
N GLY A 133 5.90 -2.01 15.66
CA GLY A 133 7.32 -2.36 15.74
C GLY A 133 7.70 -3.27 16.90
N CYS A 134 6.75 -3.80 17.68
CA CYS A 134 7.05 -4.69 18.81
C CYS A 134 7.50 -6.10 18.41
N GLY A 135 7.34 -6.49 17.14
CA GLY A 135 7.67 -7.84 16.65
C GLY A 135 6.60 -8.90 16.94
N GLU A 136 5.49 -8.55 17.59
CA GLU A 136 4.40 -9.49 17.85
C GLU A 136 3.72 -9.97 16.55
N GLU A 137 3.49 -11.28 16.46
CA GLU A 137 2.79 -11.92 15.35
C GLU A 137 1.26 -11.80 15.47
N ILE A 138 0.64 -11.15 14.49
CA ILE A 138 -0.80 -10.92 14.41
C ILE A 138 -1.39 -11.60 13.16
N PRO A 139 -2.68 -11.95 13.16
CA PRO A 139 -3.32 -12.50 11.97
C PRO A 139 -3.19 -11.59 10.75
N VAL A 140 -3.01 -12.19 9.56
CA VAL A 140 -3.04 -11.45 8.30
C VAL A 140 -4.37 -10.69 8.14
N GLY A 141 -4.30 -9.50 7.53
CA GLY A 141 -5.43 -8.57 7.41
C GLY A 141 -5.55 -7.58 8.57
N LYS A 142 -4.79 -7.76 9.66
CA LYS A 142 -4.62 -6.75 10.71
C LYS A 142 -3.26 -6.06 10.58
N HIS A 143 -3.23 -4.78 10.96
CA HIS A 143 -1.99 -4.00 11.01
C HIS A 143 -1.40 -3.93 12.43
N PHE A 144 -2.25 -4.02 13.45
CA PHE A 144 -1.85 -3.88 14.86
C PHE A 144 -2.42 -5.02 15.70
N ALA A 145 -1.66 -5.42 16.72
CA ALA A 145 -2.19 -6.18 17.84
C ALA A 145 -3.23 -5.34 18.58
N SER A 146 -4.08 -5.98 19.38
CA SER A 146 -5.20 -5.30 20.03
C SER A 146 -4.70 -4.14 20.91
N GLY A 147 -5.14 -2.91 20.61
CA GLY A 147 -4.77 -1.69 21.33
C GLY A 147 -3.40 -1.09 20.97
N HIS A 148 -2.59 -1.77 20.16
CA HIS A 148 -1.24 -1.29 19.82
C HIS A 148 -1.26 -0.12 18.83
N ASP A 149 -2.31 0.05 18.05
CA ASP A 149 -2.51 1.19 17.13
C ASP A 149 -2.51 2.52 17.91
N GLN A 150 -3.31 2.61 18.97
CA GLN A 150 -3.41 3.80 19.79
C GLN A 150 -2.11 4.06 20.57
N THR A 151 -1.52 3.01 21.15
CA THR A 151 -0.25 3.12 21.87
C THR A 151 0.87 3.61 20.95
N ALA A 152 0.99 3.04 19.76
CA ALA A 152 1.99 3.44 18.77
C ALA A 152 1.81 4.90 18.36
N LEU A 153 0.58 5.31 18.02
CA LEU A 153 0.27 6.68 17.65
C LEU A 153 0.67 7.66 18.77
N HIS A 154 0.22 7.42 20.00
CA HIS A 154 0.51 8.30 21.13
C HIS A 154 2.01 8.36 21.46
N GLU A 155 2.75 7.28 21.23
CA GLU A 155 4.19 7.27 21.40
C GLU A 155 4.89 8.23 20.42
N ARG A 156 4.53 8.18 19.13
CA ARG A 156 5.09 9.08 18.12
C ARG A 156 4.65 10.52 18.33
N VAL A 157 3.39 10.73 18.71
CA VAL A 157 2.87 12.05 19.10
C VAL A 157 3.68 12.65 20.25
N ARG A 158 4.06 11.85 21.25
CA ARG A 158 4.89 12.30 22.38
C ARG A 158 6.30 12.69 21.95
N GLN A 159 6.89 11.98 21.00
CA GLN A 159 8.22 12.32 20.45
C GLN A 159 8.21 13.69 19.75
N LEU A 160 7.06 14.14 19.26
CA LEU A 160 6.88 15.45 18.62
C LEU A 160 6.56 16.59 19.61
N GLY A 161 6.43 16.31 20.92
CA GLY A 161 6.06 17.30 21.95
C GLY A 161 4.63 17.17 22.48
N GLY A 162 3.78 16.42 21.78
CA GLY A 162 2.39 16.16 22.18
C GLY A 162 1.40 16.34 21.03
N VAL A 163 0.10 16.24 21.35
CA VAL A 163 -0.97 16.27 20.34
C VAL A 163 -1.01 17.60 19.58
N VAL A 164 -0.82 18.72 20.29
CA VAL A 164 -0.83 20.06 19.66
C VAL A 164 0.31 20.18 18.65
N ASP A 165 1.51 19.71 19.00
CA ASP A 165 2.67 19.75 18.13
C ASP A 165 2.55 18.79 16.95
N PHE A 166 1.98 17.60 17.16
CA PHE A 166 1.66 16.66 16.09
C PHE A 166 0.68 17.28 15.08
N ILE A 167 -0.40 17.93 15.52
CA ILE A 167 -1.36 18.59 14.62
C ILE A 167 -0.66 19.73 13.87
N ALA A 168 0.10 20.58 14.57
CA ALA A 168 0.83 21.67 13.95
C ALA A 168 1.87 21.19 12.92
N TRP A 169 2.53 20.06 13.17
CA TRP A 169 3.40 19.41 12.21
C TRP A 169 2.62 18.80 11.04
N PHE A 170 1.58 18.02 11.32
CA PHE A 170 0.78 17.33 10.29
C PHE A 170 0.17 18.35 9.33
N ASP A 171 -0.43 19.41 9.86
CA ASP A 171 -1.01 20.44 9.02
C ASP A 171 0.06 21.24 8.26
N ARG A 172 1.28 21.38 8.80
CA ARG A 172 2.39 22.01 8.06
C ARG A 172 2.84 21.16 6.87
N VAL A 173 2.88 19.84 7.02
CA VAL A 173 3.37 18.90 6.01
C VAL A 173 2.29 18.55 4.99
N HIS A 174 1.04 18.40 5.43
CA HIS A 174 -0.07 17.86 4.65
C HIS A 174 -1.27 18.80 4.55
N GLY A 175 -1.28 19.90 5.30
CA GLY A 175 -2.37 20.86 5.26
C GLY A 175 -2.42 21.54 3.90
N ASN A 176 -3.48 21.26 3.15
CA ASN A 176 -3.89 22.12 2.06
C ASN A 176 -4.52 23.36 2.72
N TRP A 177 -3.75 24.45 2.81
CA TRP A 177 -4.17 25.72 3.42
C TRP A 177 -4.54 26.76 2.34
N PRO A 178 -5.61 26.58 1.55
CA PRO A 178 -5.95 27.52 0.48
C PRO A 178 -6.17 28.94 1.03
N ASP A 179 -6.76 29.08 2.23
CA ASP A 179 -7.12 30.38 2.82
C ASP A 179 -5.94 31.26 3.23
N ILE A 180 -4.75 30.67 3.45
CA ILE A 180 -3.55 31.38 3.96
C ILE A 180 -2.59 31.73 2.82
N ASN A 181 -2.71 31.07 1.66
CA ASN A 181 -1.75 31.12 0.56
C ASN A 181 -2.27 31.84 -0.68
N VAL A 182 -3.41 32.54 -0.55
CA VAL A 182 -4.07 33.23 -1.65
C VAL A 182 -3.80 34.74 -1.58
N ILE A 183 -3.20 35.28 -2.64
CA ILE A 183 -2.95 36.72 -2.86
C ILE A 183 -3.96 37.26 -3.88
N TYR A 184 -4.35 38.53 -3.77
CA TYR A 184 -5.24 39.17 -4.74
C TYR A 184 -4.59 40.40 -5.38
N GLU A 185 -4.76 40.53 -6.70
CA GLU A 185 -4.43 41.77 -7.41
C GLU A 185 -5.52 42.80 -7.14
N PRO A 186 -5.20 44.02 -6.68
CA PRO A 186 -6.21 45.03 -6.48
C PRO A 186 -6.83 45.41 -7.82
N VAL A 187 -8.15 45.26 -7.93
CA VAL A 187 -8.94 45.59 -9.11
C VAL A 187 -9.81 46.82 -8.85
N ASN A 188 -10.16 47.55 -9.91
CA ASN A 188 -11.13 48.62 -9.85
C ASN A 188 -12.52 48.02 -9.57
N LEU A 189 -13.17 48.51 -8.52
CA LEU A 189 -14.45 47.98 -8.01
C LEU A 189 -15.63 48.14 -9.00
N LYS A 190 -15.50 49.00 -10.01
CA LYS A 190 -16.57 49.26 -10.99
C LYS A 190 -16.51 48.36 -12.22
N ASP A 191 -15.32 47.95 -12.64
CA ASP A 191 -15.10 47.26 -13.92
C ASP A 191 -14.23 46.01 -13.81
N GLY A 192 -13.70 45.70 -12.62
CA GLY A 192 -12.89 44.52 -12.36
C GLY A 192 -11.48 44.57 -12.98
N THR A 193 -11.07 45.70 -13.56
CA THR A 193 -9.76 45.82 -14.22
C THR A 193 -8.62 45.89 -13.21
N PRO A 194 -7.45 45.26 -13.46
CA PRO A 194 -6.28 45.39 -12.60
C PRO A 194 -5.84 46.84 -12.43
N THR A 195 -5.63 47.28 -11.20
CA THR A 195 -5.22 48.67 -10.90
C THR A 195 -3.74 48.95 -11.12
N GLY A 196 -2.93 47.91 -11.36
CA GLY A 196 -1.47 48.01 -11.41
C GLY A 196 -0.80 48.15 -10.04
N ALA A 197 -1.57 48.16 -8.95
CA ALA A 197 -1.03 48.16 -7.59
C ALA A 197 -0.47 46.77 -7.23
N PRO A 198 0.54 46.69 -6.34
CA PRO A 198 1.09 45.41 -5.90
C PRO A 198 0.02 44.53 -5.25
N ALA A 199 0.09 43.22 -5.53
CA ALA A 199 -0.81 42.22 -4.97
C ALA A 199 -0.86 42.33 -3.44
N ARG A 200 -2.06 42.31 -2.87
CA ARG A 200 -2.28 42.36 -1.42
C ARG A 200 -2.59 40.97 -0.93
N ALA A 201 -1.97 40.56 0.17
CA ALA A 201 -2.34 39.32 0.83
C ALA A 201 -3.76 39.47 1.42
N ARG A 202 -4.55 38.38 1.47
CA ARG A 202 -5.83 38.33 2.22
C ARG A 202 -5.67 38.38 3.75
N HIS A 203 -4.53 38.89 4.21
CA HIS A 203 -4.22 39.15 5.60
C HIS A 203 -4.50 40.62 5.93
N ARG A 204 -4.58 40.97 7.22
CA ARG A 204 -4.58 42.39 7.63
C ARG A 204 -3.25 43.04 7.23
N LEU A 205 -3.26 44.35 6.94
CA LEU A 205 -2.03 45.12 6.72
C LEU A 205 -1.12 44.96 7.97
N GLY A 206 0.04 44.31 7.80
CA GLY A 206 1.00 44.01 8.89
C GLY A 206 0.90 42.60 9.50
N CYS A 207 0.57 41.59 8.71
CA CYS A 207 0.46 40.21 9.16
C CYS A 207 1.55 39.33 8.55
N ASP A 208 2.30 38.62 9.41
CA ASP A 208 3.58 37.99 9.05
C ASP A 208 3.49 36.45 9.05
N HIS A 209 2.27 35.89 9.08
CA HIS A 209 2.02 34.48 9.38
C HIS A 209 2.18 33.54 8.17
N PHE A 210 3.20 33.73 7.35
CA PHE A 210 3.60 32.71 6.39
C PHE A 210 4.29 31.58 7.16
N TYR A 211 3.89 30.33 6.92
CA TYR A 211 4.60 29.20 7.51
C TYR A 211 5.94 29.04 6.79
N LEU A 212 7.01 29.20 7.55
CA LEU A 212 8.38 29.00 7.10
C LEU A 212 8.86 27.60 7.50
N ASP A 213 9.66 26.96 6.65
CA ASP A 213 10.44 25.77 7.01
C ASP A 213 11.61 26.15 7.93
N GLU A 214 12.37 25.15 8.33
CA GLU A 214 13.56 25.32 9.19
C GLU A 214 14.64 26.19 8.53
N ASP A 215 14.61 26.33 7.20
CA ASP A 215 15.50 27.16 6.39
C ASP A 215 14.92 28.56 6.11
N GLY A 216 13.77 28.91 6.69
CA GLY A 216 13.11 30.19 6.49
C GLY A 216 12.39 30.33 5.13
N ARG A 217 12.19 29.25 4.38
CA ARG A 217 11.46 29.26 3.10
C ARG A 217 9.96 29.08 3.34
N VAL A 218 9.14 29.78 2.56
CA VAL A 218 7.68 29.64 2.61
C VAL A 218 7.28 28.24 2.13
N ILE A 219 6.67 27.45 3.01
CA ILE A 219 6.29 26.05 2.76
C ILE A 219 5.18 25.93 1.71
N ASN A 220 4.38 26.98 1.53
CA ASN A 220 3.32 27.06 0.52
C ASN A 220 3.46 28.31 -0.35
N ARG A 221 3.93 28.16 -1.59
CA ARG A 221 4.12 29.28 -2.51
C ARG A 221 2.80 30.06 -2.70
N PRO A 222 2.77 31.38 -2.51
CA PRO A 222 1.58 32.18 -2.74
C PRO A 222 1.07 32.01 -4.18
N ARG A 223 -0.25 31.92 -4.36
CA ARG A 223 -0.89 31.94 -5.67
C ARG A 223 -2.02 32.95 -5.73
N LEU A 224 -2.36 33.39 -6.94
CA LEU A 224 -3.50 34.27 -7.14
C LEU A 224 -4.81 33.56 -6.76
N ALA A 225 -5.70 34.32 -6.14
CA ALA A 225 -7.06 33.92 -5.81
C ALA A 225 -7.88 33.70 -7.09
N SER A 226 -8.72 32.66 -7.11
CA SER A 226 -9.85 32.63 -8.03
C SER A 226 -10.95 33.62 -7.57
N ALA A 227 -11.84 33.99 -8.48
CA ALA A 227 -12.99 34.85 -8.15
C ALA A 227 -13.92 34.24 -7.09
N GLU A 228 -14.06 32.91 -7.09
CA GLU A 228 -14.84 32.16 -6.10
C GLU A 228 -14.15 32.14 -4.74
N GLU A 229 -12.83 31.97 -4.72
CA GLU A 229 -12.04 32.03 -3.49
C GLU A 229 -12.07 33.42 -2.87
N MET A 230 -12.20 34.46 -3.70
CA MET A 230 -12.38 35.83 -3.26
C MET A 230 -13.70 36.07 -2.50
N THR A 231 -14.71 35.22 -2.65
CA THR A 231 -15.99 35.39 -1.96
C THR A 231 -16.21 34.36 -0.87
N SER A 232 -15.63 33.17 -1.00
CA SER A 232 -15.87 32.02 -0.12
C SER A 232 -14.83 31.81 0.99
N LEU A 233 -13.56 32.19 0.76
CA LEU A 233 -12.50 31.91 1.74
C LEU A 233 -12.53 32.90 2.90
N ARG A 234 -12.51 32.36 4.13
CA ARG A 234 -12.54 33.16 5.35
C ARG A 234 -11.13 33.74 5.61
N PRO A 235 -11.01 34.92 6.23
CA PRO A 235 -9.72 35.37 6.75
C PRO A 235 -9.20 34.35 7.78
N CYS A 236 -7.88 34.17 7.88
CA CYS A 236 -7.29 33.17 8.77
C CYS A 236 -7.74 33.37 10.24
N ARG A 237 -7.79 32.27 11.00
CA ARG A 237 -8.30 32.24 12.40
C ARG A 237 -7.60 33.27 13.30
N THR A 238 -6.30 33.49 13.10
CA THR A 238 -5.52 34.50 13.83
C THR A 238 -6.01 35.92 13.53
N CYS A 239 -6.29 36.26 12.27
CA CYS A 239 -6.85 37.56 11.88
C CYS A 239 -8.28 37.78 12.42
N GLN A 240 -9.10 36.73 12.49
CA GLN A 240 -10.43 36.81 13.11
C GLN A 240 -10.32 37.14 14.60
N ASN A 241 -9.40 36.48 15.31
CA ASN A 241 -9.18 36.71 16.75
C ASN A 241 -8.64 38.12 17.06
N VAL A 242 -7.73 38.64 16.23
CA VAL A 242 -7.20 40.02 16.40
C VAL A 242 -8.28 41.06 16.05
N SER A 243 -9.17 40.76 15.10
CA SER A 243 -10.33 41.62 14.81
C SER A 243 -11.28 41.75 15.99
N ALA A 244 -11.66 40.62 16.58
CA ALA A 244 -12.57 40.60 17.72
C ALA A 244 -12.01 41.38 18.92
N LYS A 245 -10.70 41.29 19.18
CA LYS A 245 -10.04 42.07 20.25
C LYS A 245 -9.98 43.58 19.98
N ALA A 246 -9.84 43.99 18.72
CA ALA A 246 -9.81 45.41 18.35
C ALA A 246 -11.20 46.06 18.42
N SER A 247 -12.25 45.33 18.00
CA SER A 247 -13.64 45.79 18.07
C SER A 247 -14.20 45.85 19.50
N ALA A 248 -13.64 45.07 20.44
CA ALA A 248 -14.01 45.12 21.86
C ALA A 248 -13.33 46.27 22.65
N ARG A 249 -12.48 47.08 22.01
CA ARG A 249 -11.75 48.21 22.60
C ARG A 249 -12.19 49.59 22.07
N GLN A 250 -13.23 49.63 21.23
CA GLN A 250 -13.94 50.84 20.80
C GLN A 250 -15.27 50.92 21.53
#